data_AF-A0A3C1MWZ5-F1
#
_entry.id   AF-A0A3C1MWZ5-F1
#
_cell.length_a   1.000
_cell.length_b   1.000
_cell.length_c   1.000
_cell.angle_alpha   90.00
_cell.angle_beta   90.00
_cell.angle_gamma   90.00
#
_symmetry.space_group_name_H-M   'P 1'
#
loop_
_entity.id
_entity.type
_entity.pdbx_description
1 polymer ?
#
loop_
_entity_poly.entity_id
_entity_poly.type
_entity_poly.pdbx_seq_one_letter_code
_entity_poly.pdbx_strand_id
1 'polypeptide(L)'
;NQASLQTLHQLRRATHALRRAVGPVREVLNTLIRNEDGLFQPGTGVYLRDVYDHTLHVVESIEALRDLQAGMLDIYLSSLSNRFNVELRALTVITTLFMPAALVAGIFGMNFKHMPWLDLPHGFGLAMGLMGTIAFVMIALFWRRNWLR
;
A
#
# COMPACT_ATOMS: atom_id res chain seq x y z
N ASN A 1 -4.69 3.24 -8.39
CA ASN A 1 -5.71 3.11 -9.45
C ASN A 1 -7.09 3.26 -8.81
N GLN A 2 -7.78 4.38 -9.03
CA GLN A 2 -9.10 4.62 -8.40
C GLN A 2 -10.13 3.55 -8.76
N ALA A 3 -10.05 2.99 -9.97
CA ALA A 3 -10.88 1.87 -10.41
C ALA A 3 -10.75 0.64 -9.48
N SER A 4 -9.54 0.26 -9.07
CA SER A 4 -9.30 -0.90 -8.20
C SER A 4 -9.94 -0.73 -6.81
N LEU A 5 -9.85 0.49 -6.23
CA LEU A 5 -10.51 0.80 -4.95
C LEU A 5 -12.04 0.77 -5.09
N GLN A 6 -12.57 1.31 -6.18
CA GLN A 6 -14.01 1.25 -6.46
C GLN A 6 -14.49 -0.21 -6.59
N THR A 7 -13.74 -1.06 -7.29
CA THR A 7 -14.05 -2.50 -7.39
C THR A 7 -14.03 -3.17 -6.02
N LEU A 8 -13.01 -2.91 -5.19
CA LEU A 8 -12.93 -3.45 -3.83
C LEU A 8 -14.14 -3.01 -2.98
N HIS A 9 -14.53 -1.74 -3.06
CA HIS A 9 -15.73 -1.23 -2.39
C HIS A 9 -17.03 -1.84 -2.91
N GLN A 10 -17.14 -2.10 -4.22
CA GLN A 10 -18.29 -2.78 -4.80
C GLN A 10 -18.38 -4.24 -4.30
N LEU A 11 -17.26 -4.96 -4.30
CA LEU A 11 -17.17 -6.33 -3.76
C LEU A 11 -17.58 -6.35 -2.28
N ARG A 12 -17.07 -5.44 -1.47
CA ARG A 12 -17.44 -5.34 -0.05
C ARG A 12 -18.93 -5.10 0.16
N ARG A 13 -19.53 -4.25 -0.67
CA ARG A 13 -21.00 -4.03 -0.64
C ARG A 13 -21.77 -5.28 -1.04
N ALA A 14 -21.34 -5.98 -2.10
CA ALA A 14 -21.97 -7.20 -2.57
C ALA A 14 -21.89 -8.32 -1.51
N THR A 15 -20.71 -8.55 -0.91
CA THR A 15 -20.53 -9.55 0.15
C THR A 15 -21.34 -9.23 1.40
N HIS A 16 -21.45 -7.96 1.77
CA HIS A 16 -22.33 -7.54 2.87
C HIS A 16 -23.82 -7.74 2.53
N ALA A 17 -24.23 -7.51 1.29
CA ALA A 17 -25.60 -7.77 0.85
C ALA A 17 -25.92 -9.28 0.91
N LEU A 18 -25.01 -10.13 0.42
CA LEU A 18 -25.12 -11.58 0.52
C LEU A 18 -25.23 -12.06 1.97
N ARG A 19 -24.39 -11.57 2.88
CA ARG A 19 -24.46 -11.93 4.30
C ARG A 19 -25.82 -11.59 4.92
N ARG A 20 -26.38 -10.41 4.60
CA ARG A 20 -27.70 -9.99 5.09
C ARG A 20 -28.83 -10.83 4.51
N ALA A 21 -28.70 -11.30 3.28
CA ALA A 21 -29.71 -12.15 2.63
C ALA A 21 -29.66 -13.60 3.16
N VAL A 22 -28.46 -14.16 3.33
CA VAL A 22 -28.27 -15.57 3.71
C VAL A 22 -28.37 -15.78 5.23
N GLY A 23 -27.98 -14.81 6.05
CA GLY A 23 -28.00 -14.93 7.51
C GLY A 23 -29.36 -15.38 8.09
N PRO A 24 -30.48 -14.74 7.72
CA PRO A 24 -31.82 -15.13 8.18
C PRO A 24 -32.28 -16.50 7.69
N VAL A 25 -31.78 -16.97 6.54
CA VAL A 25 -32.16 -18.28 5.96
C VAL A 25 -31.81 -19.41 6.91
N ARG A 26 -30.70 -19.30 7.65
CA ARG A 26 -30.33 -20.27 8.68
C ARG A 26 -31.41 -20.42 9.75
N GLU A 27 -31.94 -19.31 10.24
CA GLU A 27 -32.96 -19.30 11.29
C GLU A 27 -34.27 -19.93 10.77
N VAL A 28 -34.66 -19.58 9.53
CA VAL A 28 -35.84 -20.13 8.85
C VAL A 28 -35.67 -21.63 8.62
N LEU A 29 -34.51 -22.10 8.17
CA LEU A 29 -34.27 -23.53 7.99
C LEU A 29 -34.30 -24.28 9.31
N ASN A 30 -33.78 -23.68 10.39
CA ASN A 30 -33.79 -24.30 11.71
C ASN A 30 -35.22 -24.45 12.26
N THR A 31 -36.09 -23.46 12.06
CA THR A 31 -37.52 -23.57 12.42
C THR A 31 -38.25 -24.61 11.56
N LEU A 32 -37.97 -24.66 10.24
CA LEU A 32 -38.54 -25.68 9.35
C LEU A 32 -38.10 -27.11 9.72
N ILE A 33 -36.83 -27.30 10.13
CA ILE A 33 -36.30 -28.59 10.57
C ILE A 33 -36.97 -29.06 11.88
N ARG A 34 -37.25 -28.14 12.83
CA ARG A 34 -37.95 -28.47 14.08
C ARG A 34 -39.38 -28.98 13.84
N ASN A 35 -40.03 -28.53 12.76
CA ASN A 35 -41.33 -29.03 12.30
C ASN A 35 -42.38 -29.13 13.43
N GLU A 36 -42.50 -28.09 14.28
CA GLU A 36 -43.33 -28.12 15.50
C GLU A 36 -44.82 -28.38 15.22
N ASP A 37 -45.33 -27.90 14.07
CA ASP A 37 -46.74 -28.06 13.68
C ASP A 37 -47.01 -29.35 12.88
N GLY A 38 -46.01 -30.20 12.65
CA GLY A 38 -46.16 -31.43 11.86
C GLY A 38 -46.49 -31.21 10.38
N LEU A 39 -46.18 -30.02 9.85
CA LEU A 39 -46.41 -29.63 8.46
C LEU A 39 -45.67 -30.52 7.45
N PHE A 40 -44.53 -31.10 7.83
CA PHE A 40 -43.70 -31.92 6.95
C PHE A 40 -43.69 -33.40 7.32
N GLN A 41 -43.58 -34.27 6.30
CA GLN A 41 -43.38 -35.70 6.50
C GLN A 41 -41.97 -36.01 7.05
N PRO A 42 -41.77 -37.14 7.77
CA PRO A 42 -40.48 -37.47 8.39
C PRO A 42 -39.29 -37.50 7.41
N GLY A 43 -39.52 -37.87 6.15
CA GLY A 43 -38.48 -37.90 5.11
C GLY A 43 -38.00 -36.51 4.65
N THR A 44 -38.83 -35.48 4.77
CA THR A 44 -38.51 -34.11 4.31
C THR A 44 -37.44 -33.45 5.18
N GLY A 45 -37.35 -33.83 6.46
CA GLY A 45 -36.35 -33.28 7.38
C GLY A 45 -34.90 -33.54 6.96
N VAL A 46 -34.64 -34.65 6.25
CA VAL A 46 -33.30 -34.98 5.73
C VAL A 46 -32.87 -33.99 4.64
N TYR A 47 -33.77 -33.66 3.71
CA TYR A 47 -33.51 -32.68 2.66
C TYR A 47 -33.36 -31.26 3.22
N LEU A 48 -34.17 -30.89 4.22
CA LEU A 48 -34.04 -29.59 4.89
C LEU A 48 -32.68 -29.45 5.63
N ARG A 49 -32.19 -30.54 6.23
CA ARG A 49 -30.87 -30.57 6.85
C ARG A 49 -29.76 -30.38 5.83
N ASP A 50 -29.85 -31.02 4.67
CA ASP A 50 -28.87 -30.82 3.60
C ASP A 50 -28.83 -29.35 3.13
N VAL A 51 -30.00 -28.72 2.93
CA VAL A 51 -30.08 -27.29 2.59
C VAL A 51 -29.51 -26.39 3.71
N TYR A 52 -29.71 -26.78 4.97
CA TYR A 52 -29.11 -26.09 6.13
C TYR A 52 -27.59 -26.18 6.10
N ASP A 53 -27.02 -27.36 5.84
CA ASP A 53 -25.57 -27.57 5.76
C ASP A 53 -24.94 -26.81 4.58
N HIS A 54 -25.63 -26.74 3.44
CA HIS A 54 -25.23 -25.90 2.31
C HIS A 54 -25.27 -24.41 2.67
N THR A 55 -26.30 -23.98 3.39
CA THR A 55 -26.43 -22.58 3.85
C THR A 55 -25.27 -22.21 4.78
N LEU A 56 -24.87 -23.12 5.66
CA LEU A 56 -23.70 -22.95 6.53
C LEU A 56 -22.41 -22.75 5.71
N HIS A 57 -22.15 -23.62 4.72
CA HIS A 57 -21.00 -23.51 3.82
C HIS A 57 -20.97 -22.17 3.06
N VAL A 58 -22.13 -21.67 2.62
CA VAL A 58 -22.22 -20.37 1.95
C VAL A 58 -21.88 -19.23 2.92
N VAL A 59 -22.36 -19.27 4.17
CA VAL A 59 -22.03 -18.27 5.19
C VAL A 59 -20.53 -18.23 5.49
N GLU A 60 -19.90 -19.41 5.62
CA GLU A 60 -18.45 -19.52 5.82
C GLU A 60 -17.67 -18.97 4.62
N SER A 61 -18.10 -19.30 3.40
CA SER A 61 -17.50 -18.77 2.17
C SER A 61 -17.61 -17.24 2.09
N ILE A 62 -18.74 -16.67 2.50
CA ILE A 62 -18.94 -15.22 2.58
C ILE A 62 -17.96 -14.58 3.58
N GLU A 63 -17.70 -15.22 4.73
CA GLU A 63 -16.74 -14.71 5.71
C GLU A 63 -15.30 -14.78 5.17
N ALA A 64 -14.91 -15.90 4.56
CA ALA A 64 -13.61 -16.03 3.90
C ALA A 64 -13.39 -14.94 2.82
N LEU A 65 -14.43 -14.61 2.04
CA LEU A 65 -14.36 -13.51 1.08
C LEU A 65 -14.17 -12.14 1.76
N ARG A 66 -14.75 -11.91 2.94
CA ARG A 66 -14.53 -10.66 3.69
C ARG A 66 -13.09 -10.55 4.19
N ASP A 67 -12.52 -11.64 4.67
CA ASP A 67 -11.13 -11.68 5.12
C ASP A 67 -10.15 -11.46 3.97
N LEU A 68 -10.40 -12.10 2.82
CA LEU A 68 -9.62 -11.85 1.60
C LEU A 68 -9.71 -10.40 1.13
N GLN A 69 -10.89 -9.78 1.19
CA GLN A 69 -11.06 -8.36 0.84
C GLN A 69 -10.30 -7.43 1.79
N ALA A 70 -10.26 -7.75 3.09
CA ALA A 70 -9.46 -7.00 4.05
C ALA A 70 -7.97 -7.12 3.72
N GLY A 71 -7.47 -8.34 3.47
CA GLY A 71 -6.08 -8.55 3.06
C GLY A 71 -5.72 -7.85 1.74
N MET A 72 -6.64 -7.80 0.77
CA MET A 72 -6.42 -7.05 -0.48
C MET A 72 -6.29 -5.54 -0.25
N LEU A 73 -7.06 -4.97 0.67
CA LEU A 73 -6.93 -3.55 1.03
C LEU A 73 -5.54 -3.27 1.60
N ASP A 74 -5.06 -4.12 2.51
CA ASP A 74 -3.76 -3.96 3.16
C ASP A 74 -2.60 -4.08 2.16
N ILE A 75 -2.69 -5.04 1.23
CA ILE A 75 -1.73 -5.19 0.13
C ILE A 75 -1.76 -3.95 -0.78
N TYR A 76 -2.95 -3.41 -1.09
CA TYR A 76 -3.08 -2.21 -1.89
C TYR A 76 -2.43 -1.00 -1.22
N LEU A 77 -2.70 -0.78 0.07
CA LEU A 77 -2.11 0.32 0.85
C LEU A 77 -0.59 0.17 0.94
N SER A 78 -0.10 -1.06 1.16
CA SER A 78 1.34 -1.36 1.18
C SER A 78 2.00 -1.11 -0.18
N SER A 79 1.36 -1.49 -1.27
CA SER A 79 1.85 -1.19 -2.62
C SER A 79 1.89 0.31 -2.92
N LEU A 80 0.87 1.06 -2.47
CA LEU A 80 0.82 2.51 -2.61
C LEU A 80 1.96 3.18 -1.83
N SER A 81 2.17 2.78 -0.57
CA SER A 81 3.28 3.26 0.24
C SER A 81 4.64 2.93 -0.39
N ASN A 82 4.80 1.71 -0.93
CA ASN A 82 6.03 1.32 -1.61
C ASN A 82 6.31 2.19 -2.84
N ARG A 83 5.30 2.44 -3.68
CA ARG A 83 5.44 3.35 -4.84
C ARG A 83 5.83 4.75 -4.42
N PHE A 84 5.17 5.29 -3.40
CA PHE A 84 5.49 6.60 -2.84
C PHE A 84 6.92 6.66 -2.28
N ASN A 85 7.37 5.63 -1.56
CA ASN A 85 8.73 5.54 -1.04
C ASN A 85 9.77 5.51 -2.17
N VAL A 86 9.48 4.83 -3.28
CA VAL A 86 10.35 4.82 -4.47
C VAL A 86 10.43 6.20 -5.10
N GLU A 87 9.29 6.88 -5.30
CA GLU A 87 9.24 8.24 -5.83
C GLU A 87 9.99 9.24 -4.93
N LEU A 88 9.73 9.21 -3.63
CA LEU A 88 10.44 10.05 -2.64
C LEU A 88 11.94 9.77 -2.61
N ARG A 89 12.35 8.50 -2.73
CA ARG A 89 13.77 8.15 -2.76
C ARG A 89 14.45 8.77 -3.99
N ALA A 90 13.81 8.73 -5.16
CA ALA A 90 14.35 9.37 -6.36
C ALA A 90 14.54 10.89 -6.18
N LEU A 91 13.52 11.58 -5.69
CA LEU A 91 13.58 13.03 -5.38
C LEU A 91 14.66 13.35 -4.33
N THR A 92 14.80 12.50 -3.31
CA THR A 92 15.80 12.68 -2.24
C THR A 92 17.22 12.51 -2.77
N VAL A 93 17.47 11.53 -3.63
CA VAL A 93 18.79 11.33 -4.26
C VAL A 93 19.19 12.58 -5.05
N ILE A 94 18.29 13.10 -5.88
CA ILE A 94 18.52 14.33 -6.65
C ILE A 94 18.81 15.50 -5.69
N THR A 95 17.96 15.70 -4.69
CA THR A 95 18.09 16.82 -3.73
C THR A 95 19.40 16.74 -2.95
N THR A 96 19.77 15.55 -2.47
CA THR A 96 21.00 15.37 -1.68
C THR A 96 22.26 15.54 -2.53
N LEU A 97 22.18 15.29 -3.85
CA LEU A 97 23.28 15.57 -4.77
C LEU A 97 23.48 17.08 -4.99
N PHE A 98 22.38 17.82 -5.16
CA PHE A 98 22.44 19.26 -5.45
C PHE A 98 22.60 20.14 -4.21
N MET A 99 22.09 19.76 -3.04
CA MET A 99 22.08 20.61 -1.85
C MET A 99 23.49 21.05 -1.39
N PRO A 100 24.51 20.15 -1.29
CA PRO A 100 25.87 20.58 -0.97
C PRO A 100 26.48 21.49 -2.03
N ALA A 101 26.28 21.18 -3.32
CA ALA A 101 26.78 22.00 -4.42
C ALA A 101 26.14 23.40 -4.41
N ALA A 102 24.84 23.48 -4.16
CA ALA A 102 24.10 24.73 -4.03
C ALA A 102 24.58 25.55 -2.81
N LEU A 103 24.91 24.90 -1.69
CA LEU A 103 25.48 25.57 -0.52
C LEU A 103 26.85 26.19 -0.85
N VAL A 104 27.74 25.44 -1.51
CA VAL A 104 29.06 25.96 -1.90
C VAL A 104 28.91 27.10 -2.90
N ALA A 105 28.10 26.92 -3.95
CA ALA A 105 27.82 27.98 -4.93
C ALA A 105 27.20 29.22 -4.26
N GLY A 106 26.31 29.03 -3.28
CA GLY A 106 25.74 30.09 -2.47
C GLY A 106 26.79 30.87 -1.69
N ILE A 107 27.68 30.18 -0.97
CA ILE A 107 28.78 30.79 -0.21
C ILE A 107 29.73 31.58 -1.12
N PHE A 108 30.10 31.02 -2.27
CA PHE A 108 30.97 31.70 -3.24
C PHE A 108 30.26 32.82 -4.01
N GLY A 109 28.92 32.80 -4.06
CA GLY A 109 28.10 33.88 -4.61
C GLY A 109 27.93 35.06 -3.65
N MET A 110 28.39 34.96 -2.40
CA MET A 110 28.32 36.06 -1.44
C MET A 110 29.44 37.07 -1.70
N ASN A 111 29.10 38.37 -1.75
CA ASN A 111 30.04 39.48 -1.98
C ASN A 111 30.92 39.78 -0.75
N PHE A 112 31.70 38.81 -0.27
CA PHE A 112 32.65 39.04 0.82
C PHE A 112 33.95 39.71 0.30
N LYS A 113 34.38 40.76 1.00
CA LYS A 113 35.57 41.57 0.64
C LYS A 113 36.92 40.88 0.94
N HIS A 114 36.93 39.89 1.82
CA HIS A 114 38.11 39.09 2.19
C HIS A 114 37.71 37.62 2.22
N MET A 115 37.80 36.93 1.08
CA MET A 115 37.62 35.48 1.00
C MET A 115 39.00 34.86 0.74
N PRO A 116 39.56 34.07 1.68
CA PRO A 116 40.94 33.57 1.55
C PRO A 116 41.19 32.67 0.34
N TRP A 117 40.13 32.18 -0.33
CA TRP A 117 40.23 31.36 -1.54
C TRP A 117 40.04 32.15 -2.85
N LEU A 118 39.59 33.41 -2.82
CA LEU A 118 39.31 34.19 -4.04
C LEU A 118 40.60 34.75 -4.69
N ASP A 119 41.59 35.09 -3.86
CA ASP A 119 42.86 35.68 -4.30
C ASP A 119 43.86 34.64 -4.85
N LEU A 120 43.55 33.33 -4.71
CA LEU A 120 44.37 32.27 -5.30
C LEU A 120 44.05 32.11 -6.80
N PRO A 121 45.07 32.03 -7.68
CA PRO A 121 44.86 31.82 -9.12
C PRO A 121 44.20 30.47 -9.45
N HIS A 122 44.09 29.54 -8.48
CA HIS A 122 43.47 28.23 -8.64
C HIS A 122 42.24 28.02 -7.73
N GLY A 123 41.79 29.06 -7.02
CA GLY A 123 40.69 28.98 -6.07
C GLY A 123 39.37 28.52 -6.69
N PHE A 124 39.07 29.01 -7.90
CA PHE A 124 37.90 28.56 -8.67
C PHE A 124 37.96 27.07 -9.03
N GLY A 125 39.14 26.59 -9.45
CA GLY A 125 39.36 25.17 -9.77
C GLY A 125 39.25 24.26 -8.54
N LEU A 126 39.79 24.70 -7.39
CA LEU A 126 39.65 23.99 -6.11
C LEU A 126 38.19 23.91 -5.65
N ALA A 127 37.42 24.99 -5.79
CA ALA A 127 36.00 25.00 -5.45
C ALA A 127 35.18 24.04 -6.34
N MET A 128 35.41 24.04 -7.65
CA MET A 128 34.77 23.08 -8.55
C MET A 128 35.20 21.63 -8.25
N GLY A 129 36.48 21.40 -7.94
CA GLY A 129 36.99 20.10 -7.54
C GLY A 129 36.35 19.60 -6.24
N LEU A 130 36.14 20.49 -5.27
CA LEU A 130 35.44 20.18 -4.02
C LEU A 130 33.97 19.82 -4.27
N MET A 131 33.25 20.57 -5.09
CA MET A 131 31.86 20.24 -5.45
C MET A 131 31.77 18.90 -6.20
N GLY A 132 32.67 18.66 -7.16
CA GLY A 132 32.73 17.42 -7.92
C GLY A 132 33.09 16.20 -7.07
N THR A 133 34.01 16.35 -6.11
CA THR A 133 34.37 15.27 -5.17
C THR A 133 33.23 14.96 -4.21
N ILE A 134 32.52 15.96 -3.68
CA ILE A 134 31.32 15.74 -2.85
C ILE A 134 30.24 15.02 -3.66
N ALA A 135 29.96 15.45 -4.89
CA ALA A 135 29.00 14.79 -5.77
C ALA A 135 29.39 13.33 -6.04
N PHE A 136 30.67 13.07 -6.34
CA PHE A 136 31.17 11.72 -6.58
C PHE A 136 31.07 10.80 -5.35
N VAL A 137 31.44 11.30 -4.16
CA VAL A 137 31.31 10.56 -2.89
C VAL A 137 29.85 10.22 -2.62
N MET A 138 28.94 11.17 -2.82
CA MET A 138 27.50 10.95 -2.64
C MET A 138 26.97 9.87 -3.60
N ILE A 139 27.33 9.94 -4.89
CA ILE A 139 26.95 8.92 -5.89
C ILE A 139 27.50 7.54 -5.49
N ALA A 140 28.77 7.46 -5.09
CA ALA A 140 29.39 6.21 -4.66
C ALA A 140 28.71 5.61 -3.42
N LEU A 141 28.30 6.44 -2.46
CA LEU A 141 27.54 6.00 -1.28
C LEU A 141 26.15 5.47 -1.67
N PHE A 142 25.43 6.15 -2.55
CA PHE A 142 24.13 5.67 -3.04
C PHE A 142 24.24 4.35 -3.81
N TRP A 143 25.31 4.17 -4.59
CA TRP A 143 25.55 2.94 -5.33
C TRP A 143 25.91 1.77 -4.42
N ARG A 144 26.77 1.99 -3.42
CA ARG A 144 27.16 0.96 -2.44
C ARG A 144 25.99 0.50 -1.57
N ARG A 145 25.03 1.40 -1.29
CA ARG A 145 23.89 1.09 -0.43
C ARG A 145 22.72 0.43 -1.17
N ASN A 146 22.87 0.13 -2.46
CA ASN A 146 21.84 -0.49 -3.31
C ASN A 146 20.51 0.31 -3.32
N TRP A 147 20.56 1.61 -3.04
CA TRP A 147 19.35 2.45 -2.93
C TRP A 147 18.60 2.62 -4.26
N LEU A 148 19.28 2.37 -5.39
CA LEU A 148 18.79 2.48 -6.76
C LEU A 148 18.18 1.19 -7.34
N ARG A 149 18.02 0.12 -6.52
CA ARG A 149 17.23 -1.07 -6.88
C ARG A 149 15.89 -1.06 -6.18
#